data_AF-A0A6P0VBH1-F1
#
_entry.id   AF-A0A6P0VBH1-F1
#
_cell.length_a   1.000
_cell.length_b   1.000
_cell.length_c   1.000
_cell.angle_alpha   90.00
_cell.angle_beta   90.00
_cell.angle_gamma   90.00
#
_symmetry.space_group_name_H-M   'P 1'
#
loop_
_entity.id
_entity.type
_entity.pdbx_description
1 polymer ?
#
loop_
_entity_poly.entity_id
_entity_poly.type
_entity_poly.pdbx_seq_one_letter_code
_entity_poly.pdbx_strand_id
1 'polypeptide(L)'
;GIFDKRTNKEGAIAGMVTGLTFTAFYIIGVKFGGMSPWFFGVSAEGIGTLGMIINLIVTLVVSRLTPPPPPEIQEMVEELRIPETELDPGEAAGEF
;
A
#
# COMPACT_ATOMS: atom_id res chain seq x y z
N GLY A 1 0.48 -2.16 8.91
CA GLY A 1 1.17 -1.56 7.75
C GLY A 1 2.46 -0.88 8.21
N ILE A 2 3.37 -0.54 7.29
CA ILE A 2 4.69 0.05 7.63
C ILE A 2 4.55 1.40 8.35
N PHE A 3 3.58 2.24 7.93
CA PHE A 3 3.32 3.56 8.51
C PHE A 3 2.15 3.61 9.51
N ASP A 4 1.32 2.57 9.56
CA ASP A 4 0.13 2.53 10.43
C ASP A 4 -0.07 1.11 10.98
N LYS A 5 0.05 0.96 12.31
CA LYS A 5 -0.13 -0.33 13.00
C LYS A 5 -1.57 -0.88 12.90
N ARG A 6 -2.56 -0.05 12.56
CA ARG A 6 -3.96 -0.42 12.47
C ARG A 6 -4.41 -0.84 11.07
N THR A 7 -3.56 -0.75 10.04
CA THR A 7 -3.92 -1.27 8.71
C THR A 7 -4.10 -2.78 8.78
N ASN A 8 -5.32 -3.25 8.52
CA ASN A 8 -5.70 -4.66 8.51
C ASN A 8 -5.72 -5.20 7.06
N LYS A 9 -5.77 -6.54 6.94
CA LYS A 9 -5.79 -7.23 5.65
C LYS A 9 -6.98 -6.81 4.79
N GLU A 10 -8.14 -6.62 5.40
CA GLU A 10 -9.38 -6.28 4.71
C GLU A 10 -9.32 -4.89 4.06
N GLY A 11 -8.79 -3.89 4.79
CA GLY A 11 -8.58 -2.55 4.28
C GLY A 11 -7.53 -2.52 3.17
N ALA A 12 -6.44 -3.27 3.30
CA ALA A 12 -5.44 -3.38 2.23
C ALA A 12 -6.02 -3.99 0.95
N ILE A 13 -6.82 -5.06 1.06
CA ILE A 13 -7.47 -5.69 -0.10
C ILE A 13 -8.49 -4.74 -0.72
N ALA A 14 -9.34 -4.10 0.09
CA ALA A 14 -10.36 -3.17 -0.39
C ALA A 14 -9.73 -1.96 -1.11
N GLY A 15 -8.65 -1.41 -0.56
CA GLY A 15 -7.88 -0.36 -1.22
C GLY A 15 -7.30 -0.81 -2.55
N MET A 16 -6.62 -1.96 -2.58
CA MET A 16 -5.98 -2.46 -3.80
C MET A 16 -7.01 -2.74 -4.90
N VAL A 17 -8.15 -3.35 -4.57
CA VAL A 17 -9.22 -3.61 -5.53
C VAL A 17 -9.79 -2.29 -6.04
N THR A 18 -10.16 -1.36 -5.16
CA THR A 18 -10.75 -0.08 -5.58
C THR A 18 -9.78 0.78 -6.38
N GLY A 19 -8.54 0.92 -5.92
CA GLY A 19 -7.49 1.71 -6.57
C GLY A 19 -7.07 1.16 -7.93
N LEU A 20 -6.83 -0.15 -8.04
CA LEU A 20 -6.45 -0.77 -9.31
C LEU A 20 -7.62 -0.77 -10.30
N THR A 21 -8.82 -1.12 -9.86
CA THR A 21 -10.01 -1.09 -10.74
C THR A 21 -10.28 0.33 -11.23
N PHE A 22 -10.19 1.34 -10.35
CA PHE A 22 -10.37 2.74 -10.74
C PHE A 22 -9.32 3.20 -11.75
N THR A 23 -8.04 2.91 -11.48
CA THR A 23 -6.93 3.29 -12.36
C THR A 23 -7.05 2.61 -13.72
N ALA A 24 -7.32 1.29 -13.73
CA ALA A 24 -7.48 0.53 -14.97
C ALA A 24 -8.69 1.01 -15.77
N PHE A 25 -9.84 1.22 -15.12
CA PHE A 25 -11.05 1.72 -15.76
C PHE A 25 -10.82 3.10 -16.40
N TYR A 26 -10.15 4.01 -15.70
CA TYR A 26 -9.84 5.34 -16.22
C TYR A 26 -8.87 5.30 -17.41
N ILE A 27 -7.81 4.49 -17.32
CA ILE A 27 -6.86 4.34 -18.42
C ILE A 27 -7.56 3.77 -19.66
N ILE A 28 -8.39 2.74 -19.50
CA ILE A 28 -9.12 2.15 -20.63
C ILE A 28 -10.10 3.16 -21.23
N GLY A 29 -10.88 3.86 -20.39
CA GLY A 29 -11.86 4.85 -20.86
C GLY A 29 -11.25 6.05 -21.59
N VAL A 30 -10.17 6.62 -21.07
CA VAL A 30 -9.52 7.80 -21.65
C VAL A 30 -8.60 7.44 -22.81
N LYS A 31 -7.80 6.37 -22.70
CA LYS A 31 -6.80 6.00 -23.71
C LYS A 31 -7.40 5.21 -24.88
N PHE A 32 -8.37 4.32 -24.63
CA PHE A 32 -8.97 3.47 -25.66
C PHE A 32 -10.40 3.88 -26.04
N GLY A 33 -11.14 4.51 -25.13
CA GLY A 33 -12.53 4.92 -25.36
C GLY A 33 -12.72 6.30 -25.98
N GLY A 34 -11.65 7.07 -26.21
CA GLY A 34 -11.73 8.44 -26.76
C GLY A 34 -12.47 9.44 -25.87
N MET A 35 -12.66 9.10 -24.59
CA MET A 35 -13.37 9.95 -23.64
C MET A 35 -12.45 11.10 -23.22
N SER A 36 -12.90 12.34 -23.38
CA SER A 36 -12.16 13.51 -22.87
C SER A 36 -11.87 13.32 -21.38
N PRO A 37 -10.65 13.62 -20.90
CA PRO A 37 -10.26 13.42 -19.50
C PRO A 37 -11.21 14.18 -18.58
N TRP A 38 -12.18 13.44 -18.04
CA TRP A 38 -13.32 14.00 -17.30
C TRP A 38 -12.92 14.44 -15.89
N PHE A 39 -11.75 13.98 -15.42
CA PHE A 39 -11.15 14.41 -14.16
C PHE A 39 -10.13 15.53 -14.42
N PHE A 40 -10.60 16.79 -14.40
CA PHE A 40 -9.77 18.01 -14.39
C PHE A 40 -8.77 18.19 -15.55
N GLY A 41 -8.87 17.42 -16.64
CA GLY A 41 -7.88 17.44 -17.73
C GLY A 41 -6.57 16.69 -17.39
N VAL A 42 -6.56 15.87 -16.34
CA VAL A 42 -5.39 15.07 -15.96
C VAL A 42 -5.14 14.01 -17.03
N SER A 43 -3.92 14.02 -17.59
CA SER A 43 -3.50 13.06 -18.61
C SER A 43 -3.53 11.62 -18.07
N ALA A 44 -3.66 10.66 -18.98
CA ALA A 44 -3.73 9.25 -18.61
C ALA A 44 -2.47 8.78 -17.84
N GLU A 45 -1.33 9.44 -17.97
CA GLU A 45 -0.14 9.12 -17.17
C GLU A 45 -0.26 9.55 -15.70
N GLY A 46 -0.95 10.66 -15.41
CA GLY A 46 -1.07 11.23 -14.07
C GLY A 46 -2.14 10.58 -13.19
N ILE A 47 -3.05 9.79 -13.78
CA ILE A 47 -4.15 9.17 -13.03
C ILE A 47 -3.66 8.15 -12.00
N GLY A 48 -2.49 7.54 -12.20
CA GLY A 48 -1.92 6.59 -11.25
C GLY A 48 -1.71 7.19 -9.86
N THR A 49 -1.26 8.45 -9.78
CA THR A 49 -1.09 9.17 -8.51
C THR A 49 -2.42 9.40 -7.81
N LEU A 50 -3.47 9.75 -8.56
CA LEU A 50 -4.83 9.89 -8.03
C LEU A 50 -5.38 8.53 -7.55
N GLY A 51 -5.17 7.48 -8.34
CA GLY A 51 -5.53 6.11 -7.98
C GLY A 51 -4.84 5.65 -6.69
N MET A 52 -3.58 6.01 -6.51
CA MET A 52 -2.83 5.76 -5.27
C MET A 52 -3.38 6.55 -4.08
N ILE A 53 -3.75 7.82 -4.25
CA ILE A 53 -4.38 8.63 -3.19
C ILE A 53 -5.71 8.01 -2.78
N ILE A 54 -6.56 7.65 -3.75
CA ILE A 54 -7.85 7.00 -3.50
C ILE A 54 -7.64 5.65 -2.80
N ASN A 55 -6.72 4.82 -3.30
CA ASN A 55 -6.34 3.55 -2.68
C ASN A 55 -5.96 3.75 -1.21
N LEU A 56 -5.13 4.75 -0.91
CA LEU A 56 -4.67 5.04 0.45
C LEU A 56 -5.83 5.48 1.35
N ILE A 57 -6.71 6.35 0.86
CA ILE A 57 -7.90 6.80 1.58
C ILE A 57 -8.84 5.62 1.87
N VAL A 58 -9.17 4.82 0.86
CA VAL A 58 -10.04 3.65 1.00
C VAL A 58 -9.41 2.64 1.96
N THR A 59 -8.11 2.36 1.82
CA THR A 59 -7.38 1.47 2.71
C THR A 59 -7.50 1.94 4.15
N LEU A 60 -7.28 3.23 4.43
CA LEU A 60 -7.37 3.79 5.77
C LEU A 60 -8.79 3.75 6.32
N VAL A 61 -9.80 4.16 5.54
CA VAL A 61 -11.20 4.19 5.97
C VAL A 61 -11.69 2.77 6.25
N VAL A 62 -11.49 1.83 5.33
CA VAL A 62 -11.92 0.44 5.50
C VAL A 62 -11.17 -0.18 6.67
N SER A 63 -9.84 0.00 6.78
CA SER A 63 -9.07 -0.52 7.92
C SER A 63 -9.56 -0.01 9.28
N ARG A 64 -10.27 1.12 9.34
CA ARG A 64 -10.84 1.66 10.59
C ARG A 64 -12.24 1.13 10.87
N LEU A 65 -12.95 0.68 9.85
CA LEU A 65 -14.29 0.12 9.93
C LEU A 65 -14.29 -1.39 10.15
N THR A 66 -13.20 -2.08 9.80
CA THR A 66 -13.06 -3.53 9.97
C THR A 66 -12.23 -3.90 11.20
N PRO A 67 -12.32 -5.18 11.67
CA PRO A 67 -11.69 -5.63 12.90
C PRO A 67 -10.17 -5.36 12.92
N PRO A 68 -9.59 -5.10 14.10
CA PRO A 68 -8.15 -4.95 14.23
C PRO A 68 -7.42 -6.23 13.80
N PRO A 69 -6.19 -6.11 13.24
CA PRO A 69 -5.42 -7.27 12.81
C PRO A 69 -5.14 -8.23 13.99
N PRO A 70 -5.17 -9.56 13.80
CA PRO A 70 -4.91 -10.54 14.85
C PRO A 70 -3.54 -10.32 15.51
N PRO A 71 -3.38 -10.62 16.82
CA PRO A 71 -2.14 -10.39 17.55
C PRO A 71 -0.94 -11.14 16.96
N GLU A 72 -1.14 -12.37 16.49
CA GLU A 72 -0.11 -13.19 15.81
C GLU A 72 0.50 -12.48 14.60
N ILE A 73 -0.33 -11.79 13.80
CA ILE A 73 0.14 -11.03 12.63
C ILE A 73 0.91 -9.77 13.05
N GLN A 74 0.58 -9.20 14.22
CA GLN A 74 1.29 -8.03 14.74
C GLN A 74 2.67 -8.42 15.26
N GLU A 75 2.79 -9.54 15.97
CA GLU A 75 4.08 -10.08 16.44
C GLU A 75 5.00 -10.42 15.27
N MET A 76 4.50 -11.14 14.25
CA MET A 76 5.29 -11.45 13.04
C MET A 76 5.82 -10.18 12.35
N VAL A 77 5.04 -9.10 12.31
CA VAL A 77 5.46 -7.83 11.70
C VAL A 77 6.42 -7.07 12.62
N GLU A 78 6.30 -7.19 13.94
CA GLU A 78 7.23 -6.60 14.90
C GLU A 78 8.60 -7.29 14.87
N GLU A 79 8.65 -8.61 14.75
CA GLU A 79 9.89 -9.36 14.52
C GLU A 79 10.59 -8.92 13.23
N LEU A 80 9.84 -8.79 12.12
CA LEU A 80 10.37 -8.25 10.86
C LEU A 80 10.83 -6.78 10.95
N ARG A 81 10.34 -6.02 11.94
CA ARG A 81 10.68 -4.60 12.11
C ARG A 81 11.94 -4.39 12.96
N ILE A 82 12.35 -5.40 13.72
CA ILE A 82 13.62 -5.40 14.43
C ILE A 82 14.65 -5.89 13.41
N PRO A 83 15.45 -5.02 12.78
CA PRO A 83 16.60 -5.52 12.06
C PRO A 83 17.45 -6.29 13.06
N GLU A 84 17.88 -7.51 12.69
CA GLU A 84 19.00 -8.19 13.33
C GLU A 84 20.22 -7.27 13.17
N THR A 85 20.35 -6.27 14.03
CA THR A 85 21.64 -5.66 14.32
C THR A 85 22.39 -6.69 15.15
N GLU A 86 22.71 -7.81 14.54
CA GLU A 86 23.90 -8.56 14.90
C GLU A 86 25.05 -7.61 14.58
N LEU A 87 25.41 -6.78 15.57
CA LEU A 87 26.83 -6.56 15.78
C LEU A 87 27.36 -7.95 16.14
N ASP A 88 27.71 -8.74 15.13
CA ASP A 88 28.54 -9.92 15.34
C ASP A 88 29.91 -9.42 15.79
N PRO A 89 30.26 -9.51 17.08
CA PRO A 89 31.58 -9.12 17.55
C PRO A 89 32.62 -10.20 17.17
N GLY A 90 32.20 -11.29 16.52
CA GLY A 90 33.01 -12.42 16.10
C GLY A 90 33.70 -12.23 14.74
N GLU A 91 33.09 -11.55 13.77
CA GLU A 91 33.70 -11.38 12.44
C GLU A 91 34.84 -10.34 12.40
N ALA A 92 34.90 -9.41 13.36
CA ALA A 92 35.98 -8.42 13.46
C ALA A 92 37.27 -8.93 14.13
N ALA A 93 37.30 -10.18 14.63
CA ALA A 93 38.45 -10.77 15.30
C ALA A 93 39.16 -11.88 14.48
N GLY A 94 38.71 -12.13 13.25
CA GLY A 94 39.23 -13.19 12.37
C GLY A 94 40.32 -12.76 11.38
N GLU A 95 40.55 -11.45 11.20
CA GLU A 95 41.56 -10.94 10.26
C GLU A 95 42.70 -10.26 11.02
N PHE A 96 43.63 -11.09 11.47
CA PHE A 96 45.01 -10.68 11.78
C PHE A 96 45.78 -10.41 10.49
#